data_AF-A0A1V4QX26-F1
#
_entry.id   AF-A0A1V4QX26-F1
#
_cell.length_a   1.000
_cell.length_b   1.000
_cell.length_c   1.000
_cell.angle_alpha   90.00
_cell.angle_beta   90.00
_cell.angle_gamma   90.00
#
_symmetry.space_group_name_H-M   'P 1'
#
loop_
_entity.id
_entity.type
_entity.pdbx_description
1 polymer ?
#
loop_
_entity_poly.entity_id
_entity_poly.type
_entity_poly.pdbx_seq_one_letter_code
_entity_poly.pdbx_strand_id
1 'polypeptide(L)'
;MKREESIVPSMEAGEAFAHLVGLQERLLAEGGCPWDREQTLASLRRYVLEEANEVVSAINRLLDVEAEIRATRGLPAADASPPQPASGEGEDGGDMHAHHPQREDFSQGNSASGAPLGKGSMPPELARKWARAKAELCEEIGDLIMQPVFQAKLAEKLGYFTLVEAIDGIYRKLVRRHPHVFGDARADTPDEVLDSWNAIKREEKNRDEGGLS
;
A
#
# COMPACT_ATOMS: atom_id res chain seq x y z
N MET A 1 35.32 -28.75 -4.31
CA MET A 1 34.92 -27.65 -3.40
C MET A 1 33.78 -26.89 -4.06
N LYS A 2 32.52 -27.27 -3.77
CA LYS A 2 31.36 -26.44 -4.13
C LYS A 2 31.12 -25.49 -2.96
N ARG A 3 30.78 -24.23 -3.24
CA ARG A 3 30.49 -23.25 -2.17
C ARG A 3 29.23 -23.72 -1.45
N GLU A 4 29.23 -23.64 -0.12
CA GLU A 4 28.01 -23.77 0.65
C GLU A 4 27.10 -22.59 0.27
N GLU A 5 25.95 -22.88 -0.29
CA GLU A 5 24.89 -21.87 -0.43
C GLU A 5 24.44 -21.53 0.99
N SER A 6 24.59 -20.26 1.36
CA SER A 6 24.34 -19.80 2.72
C SER A 6 22.87 -20.03 3.07
N ILE A 7 22.62 -20.97 3.98
CA ILE A 7 21.29 -21.26 4.54
C ILE A 7 20.93 -20.14 5.52
N VAL A 8 20.67 -18.94 4.98
CA VAL A 8 19.98 -17.87 5.70
C VAL A 8 18.50 -18.02 5.36
N PRO A 9 17.59 -18.09 6.36
CA PRO A 9 16.17 -18.00 6.09
C PRO A 9 15.86 -16.73 5.29
N SER A 10 14.95 -16.83 4.32
CA SER A 10 14.37 -15.64 3.70
C SER A 10 13.63 -14.86 4.79
N MET A 11 14.07 -13.62 5.02
CA MET A 11 13.45 -12.73 6.01
C MET A 11 11.96 -12.54 5.70
N GLU A 12 11.10 -12.78 6.69
CA GLU A 12 9.67 -12.58 6.54
C GLU A 12 9.33 -11.09 6.49
N ALA A 13 8.22 -10.72 5.83
CA ALA A 13 7.83 -9.32 5.68
C ALA A 13 7.66 -8.59 7.04
N GLY A 14 7.16 -9.30 8.06
CA GLY A 14 7.06 -8.78 9.43
C GLY A 14 8.43 -8.56 10.10
N GLU A 15 9.43 -9.39 9.81
CA GLU A 15 10.79 -9.24 10.32
C GLU A 15 11.50 -8.05 9.64
N ALA A 16 11.32 -7.91 8.32
CA ALA A 16 11.83 -6.76 7.57
C ALA A 16 11.24 -5.44 8.08
N PHE A 17 9.94 -5.40 8.35
CA PHE A 17 9.28 -4.24 8.94
C PHE A 17 9.80 -3.96 10.37
N ALA A 18 9.97 -5.00 11.21
CA ALA A 18 10.55 -4.84 12.54
C ALA A 18 11.99 -4.29 12.50
N HIS A 19 12.80 -4.69 11.52
CA HIS A 19 14.14 -4.11 11.30
C HIS A 19 14.09 -2.63 10.92
N LEU A 20 13.16 -2.21 10.04
CA LEU A 20 12.96 -0.79 9.70
C LEU A 20 12.57 0.03 10.93
N VAL A 21 11.62 -0.47 11.73
CA VAL A 21 11.17 0.19 12.96
C VAL A 21 12.33 0.35 13.97
N GLY A 22 13.14 -0.70 14.15
CA GLY A 22 14.32 -0.66 15.02
C GLY A 22 15.44 0.26 14.50
N LEU A 23 15.65 0.31 13.19
CA LEU A 23 16.60 1.23 12.55
C LEU A 23 16.19 2.69 12.81
N GLN A 24 14.92 3.03 12.58
CA GLN A 24 14.41 4.39 12.78
C GLN A 24 14.51 4.83 14.25
N GLU A 25 14.24 3.92 15.18
CA GLU A 25 14.41 4.17 16.61
C GLU A 25 15.89 4.44 16.96
N ARG A 26 16.83 3.67 16.41
CA ARG A 26 18.27 3.88 16.60
C ARG A 26 18.74 5.22 16.00
N LEU A 27 18.25 5.60 14.83
CA LEU A 27 18.57 6.88 14.18
C LEU A 27 18.10 8.08 15.01
N LEU A 28 16.92 7.98 15.63
CA LEU A 28 16.35 9.03 16.49
C LEU A 28 16.84 9.01 17.95
N ALA A 29 17.64 8.02 18.36
CA ALA A 29 18.17 7.91 19.72
C ALA A 29 19.29 8.94 19.99
N GLU A 30 19.69 9.08 21.26
CA GLU A 30 20.90 9.83 21.59
C GLU A 30 22.14 9.21 20.90
N GLY A 31 23.05 10.04 20.40
CA GLY A 31 24.15 9.57 19.54
C GLY A 31 23.68 8.86 18.25
N GLY A 32 22.44 9.09 17.81
CA GLY A 32 21.92 8.73 16.50
C GLY A 32 22.27 9.76 15.43
N CYS A 33 21.52 9.75 14.32
CA CYS A 33 21.73 10.67 13.21
C CYS A 33 21.31 12.11 13.60
N PRO A 34 22.17 13.13 13.43
CA PRO A 34 21.81 14.51 13.75
C PRO A 34 20.62 15.01 12.94
N TRP A 35 20.59 14.74 11.63
CA TRP A 35 19.52 15.20 10.74
C TRP A 35 18.16 14.59 11.09
N ASP A 36 18.09 13.29 11.39
CA ASP A 36 16.84 12.64 11.77
C ASP A 36 16.29 13.21 13.09
N ARG A 37 17.18 13.48 14.05
CA ARG A 37 16.84 14.04 15.37
C ARG A 37 16.37 15.50 15.31
N GLU A 38 16.71 16.23 14.25
CA GLU A 38 16.24 17.60 14.01
C GLU A 38 14.87 17.64 13.30
N GLN A 39 14.35 16.50 12.84
CA GLN A 39 13.05 16.46 12.16
C GLN A 39 11.86 16.69 13.11
N THR A 40 10.82 17.28 12.54
CA THR A 40 9.53 17.54 13.18
C THR A 40 8.41 16.95 12.31
N LEU A 41 7.21 16.72 12.87
CA LEU A 41 6.05 16.33 12.05
C LEU A 41 5.78 17.35 10.94
N ALA A 42 6.07 18.63 11.18
CA ALA A 42 5.93 19.70 10.20
C ALA A 42 6.96 19.61 9.06
N SER A 43 8.22 19.25 9.34
CA SER A 43 9.26 19.10 8.30
C SER A 43 9.06 17.83 7.47
N LEU A 44 8.56 16.74 8.06
CA LEU A 44 8.33 15.48 7.37
C LEU A 44 7.14 15.50 6.39
N ARG A 45 6.18 16.41 6.56
CA ARG A 45 4.98 16.54 5.71
C ARG A 45 5.25 16.56 4.20
N ARG A 46 6.34 17.20 3.77
CA ARG A 46 6.67 17.30 2.34
C ARG A 46 7.08 15.95 1.75
N TYR A 47 7.85 15.17 2.49
CA TYR A 47 8.38 13.90 2.01
C TYR A 47 7.26 12.89 1.80
N VAL A 48 6.27 12.81 2.71
CA VAL A 48 5.05 12.00 2.51
C VAL A 48 4.38 12.25 1.16
N LEU A 49 4.33 13.51 0.72
CA LEU A 49 3.75 13.88 -0.57
C LEU A 49 4.70 13.61 -1.73
N GLU A 50 6.01 13.81 -1.55
CA GLU A 50 7.04 13.51 -2.55
C GLU A 50 7.07 12.00 -2.85
N GLU A 51 7.29 11.14 -1.85
CA GLU A 51 7.32 9.67 -2.02
C GLU A 51 6.00 9.12 -2.60
N ALA A 52 4.85 9.65 -2.18
CA ALA A 52 3.55 9.20 -2.70
C ALA A 52 3.37 9.53 -4.19
N ASN A 53 3.85 10.69 -4.65
CA ASN A 53 3.87 11.04 -6.07
C ASN A 53 4.89 10.23 -6.86
N GLU A 54 6.01 9.83 -6.23
CA GLU A 54 7.03 8.98 -6.85
C GLU A 54 6.53 7.54 -7.01
N VAL A 55 5.84 6.98 -6.01
CA VAL A 55 5.09 5.70 -6.13
C VAL A 55 4.09 5.75 -7.28
N VAL A 56 3.22 6.78 -7.34
CA VAL A 56 2.26 6.95 -8.45
C VAL A 56 2.97 7.03 -9.79
N SER A 57 4.10 7.74 -9.86
CA SER A 57 4.91 7.86 -11.08
C SER A 57 5.55 6.52 -11.48
N ALA A 58 6.01 5.72 -10.53
CA ALA A 58 6.56 4.38 -10.79
C ALA A 58 5.48 3.38 -11.24
N ILE A 59 4.27 3.45 -10.67
CA ILE A 59 3.10 2.68 -11.15
C ILE A 59 2.83 3.02 -12.62
N ASN A 60 2.76 4.30 -12.98
CA ASN A 60 2.54 4.72 -14.36
C ASN A 60 3.64 4.18 -15.29
N ARG A 61 4.93 4.31 -14.91
CA ARG A 61 6.06 3.76 -15.69
C ARG A 61 5.97 2.23 -15.86
N LEU A 62 5.49 1.50 -14.86
CA LEU A 62 5.28 0.05 -14.95
C LEU A 62 4.14 -0.30 -15.92
N LEU A 63 3.02 0.42 -15.85
CA LEU A 63 1.86 0.23 -16.72
C LEU A 63 2.15 0.58 -18.19
N ASP A 64 2.93 1.64 -18.45
CA ASP A 64 3.40 2.00 -19.80
C ASP A 64 4.22 0.86 -20.42
N VAL A 65 5.17 0.30 -19.66
CA VAL A 65 5.98 -0.84 -20.12
C VAL A 65 5.15 -2.11 -20.26
N GLU A 66 4.15 -2.35 -19.39
CA GLU A 66 3.19 -3.44 -19.58
C GLU A 66 2.42 -3.27 -20.89
N ALA A 67 1.92 -2.07 -21.19
CA ALA A 67 1.20 -1.76 -22.42
C ALA A 67 2.08 -2.01 -23.66
N GLU A 68 3.36 -1.59 -23.65
CA GLU A 68 4.33 -1.94 -24.70
C GLU A 68 4.44 -3.47 -24.87
N ILE A 69 4.60 -4.22 -23.78
CA ILE A 69 4.73 -5.69 -23.82
C ILE A 69 3.45 -6.35 -24.34
N ARG A 70 2.27 -5.88 -23.92
CA ARG A 70 0.97 -6.42 -24.35
C ARG A 70 0.72 -6.13 -25.83
N ALA A 71 1.09 -4.95 -26.32
CA ALA A 71 1.08 -4.63 -27.74
C ALA A 71 1.95 -5.57 -28.58
N THR A 72 3.18 -5.93 -28.13
CA THR A 72 4.02 -6.92 -28.85
C THR A 72 3.41 -8.33 -28.93
N ARG A 73 2.35 -8.60 -28.15
CA ARG A 73 1.69 -9.90 -28.04
C ARG A 73 0.27 -9.91 -28.64
N GLY A 74 -0.18 -8.79 -29.21
CA GLY A 74 -1.56 -8.63 -29.69
C GLY A 74 -2.61 -8.69 -28.57
N LEU A 75 -2.20 -8.43 -27.32
CA LEU A 75 -3.10 -8.37 -26.17
C LEU A 75 -3.66 -6.95 -26.05
N PRO A 76 -4.90 -6.78 -25.54
CA PRO A 76 -5.45 -5.45 -25.24
C PRO A 76 -4.61 -4.75 -24.16
N ALA A 77 -4.85 -3.45 -23.93
CA ALA A 77 -4.28 -2.74 -22.79
C ALA A 77 -4.78 -3.32 -21.44
N ALA A 78 -4.15 -2.91 -20.34
CA ALA A 78 -4.70 -3.13 -19.01
C ALA A 78 -5.96 -2.28 -18.84
N ASP A 79 -7.05 -2.86 -18.33
CA ASP A 79 -8.27 -2.09 -18.07
C ASP A 79 -8.04 -1.11 -16.92
N ALA A 80 -8.47 0.13 -17.12
CA ALA A 80 -8.28 1.23 -16.19
C ALA A 80 -9.37 1.23 -15.10
N SER A 81 -9.03 0.66 -13.95
CA SER A 81 -9.71 0.75 -12.64
C SER A 81 -11.16 0.23 -12.52
N PRO A 82 -11.49 -0.49 -11.43
CA PRO A 82 -12.89 -0.79 -11.09
C PRO A 82 -13.64 0.49 -10.70
N PRO A 83 -14.99 0.48 -10.74
CA PRO A 83 -15.81 1.59 -10.25
C PRO A 83 -15.44 1.93 -8.80
N GLN A 84 -15.32 3.23 -8.52
CA GLN A 84 -15.02 3.76 -7.20
C GLN A 84 -16.33 4.09 -6.46
N PRO A 85 -16.39 3.99 -5.12
CA PRO A 85 -17.50 4.58 -4.37
C PRO A 85 -17.57 6.09 -4.66
N ALA A 86 -18.78 6.64 -4.74
CA ALA A 86 -18.96 8.06 -5.01
C ALA A 86 -18.25 8.90 -3.94
N SER A 87 -17.34 9.78 -4.39
CA SER A 87 -16.62 10.73 -3.54
C SER A 87 -17.61 11.74 -2.95
N GLY A 88 -18.16 11.43 -1.78
CA GLY A 88 -18.93 12.39 -1.00
C GLY A 88 -18.02 13.52 -0.54
N GLU A 89 -18.20 14.71 -1.11
CA GLU A 89 -17.51 15.93 -0.70
C GLU A 89 -17.68 16.12 0.81
N GLY A 90 -16.56 16.11 1.53
CA GLY A 90 -16.55 16.05 2.99
C GLY A 90 -15.14 15.84 3.50
N GLU A 91 -14.46 16.94 3.74
CA GLU A 91 -13.11 17.01 4.31
C GLU A 91 -13.08 16.35 5.70
N ASP A 92 -12.68 15.08 5.79
CA ASP A 92 -11.85 14.61 6.90
C ASP A 92 -11.05 13.34 6.54
N GLY A 93 -9.85 13.21 7.09
CA GLY A 93 -8.84 12.26 6.64
C GLY A 93 -9.17 10.80 6.95
N GLY A 94 -9.24 9.96 5.92
CA GLY A 94 -9.39 8.50 6.13
C GLY A 94 -9.91 7.69 4.95
N ASP A 95 -9.60 8.08 3.72
CA ASP A 95 -10.04 7.35 2.51
C ASP A 95 -8.96 6.37 2.05
N MET A 96 -8.93 5.17 2.64
CA MET A 96 -8.09 4.09 2.14
C MET A 96 -8.73 3.46 0.91
N HIS A 97 -8.02 3.53 -0.21
CA HIS A 97 -8.36 2.85 -1.46
C HIS A 97 -8.33 1.33 -1.24
N ALA A 98 -9.50 0.72 -1.08
CA ALA A 98 -9.65 -0.73 -1.05
C ALA A 98 -9.87 -1.26 -2.48
N HIS A 99 -8.83 -1.78 -3.10
CA HIS A 99 -8.99 -2.62 -4.29
C HIS A 99 -9.52 -4.00 -3.87
N HIS A 100 -10.64 -4.44 -4.43
CA HIS A 100 -11.09 -5.84 -4.31
C HIS A 100 -11.39 -6.44 -5.70
N PRO A 101 -10.96 -7.69 -5.97
CA PRO A 101 -11.23 -8.39 -7.24
C PRO A 101 -12.65 -8.96 -7.32
N GLN A 102 -12.91 -9.66 -8.44
CA GLN A 102 -14.12 -10.41 -8.82
C GLN A 102 -15.21 -9.60 -9.55
N ARG A 103 -14.97 -9.44 -10.85
CA ARG A 103 -15.98 -9.67 -11.90
C ARG A 103 -15.82 -11.10 -12.43
N GLU A 104 -16.85 -11.64 -13.08
CA GLU A 104 -16.88 -13.04 -13.56
C GLU A 104 -15.90 -13.37 -14.71
N ASP A 105 -15.10 -12.40 -15.15
CA ASP A 105 -14.05 -12.49 -16.18
C ASP A 105 -12.62 -12.65 -15.59
N PHE A 106 -12.47 -12.68 -14.26
CA PHE A 106 -11.18 -12.79 -13.57
C PHE A 106 -10.53 -14.19 -13.66
N SER A 107 -10.09 -14.57 -14.87
CA SER A 107 -9.29 -15.77 -15.09
C SER A 107 -7.91 -15.68 -14.42
N GLN A 108 -7.16 -16.80 -14.33
CA GLN A 108 -5.83 -16.93 -13.67
C GLN A 108 -4.68 -16.10 -14.30
N GLY A 109 -5.08 -15.08 -15.05
CA GLY A 109 -4.43 -13.79 -15.13
C GLY A 109 -3.81 -13.27 -13.81
N ASN A 110 -2.56 -12.80 -13.79
CA ASN A 110 -2.14 -11.60 -13.03
C ASN A 110 -0.74 -11.06 -13.41
N SER A 111 -0.67 -9.99 -14.22
CA SER A 111 0.39 -8.96 -14.22
C SER A 111 -0.25 -7.59 -14.04
N ALA A 112 -0.01 -6.92 -12.91
CA ALA A 112 -0.58 -5.65 -12.41
C ALA A 112 -2.14 -5.47 -12.44
N SER A 113 -2.81 -5.82 -13.53
CA SER A 113 -4.25 -5.67 -13.82
C SER A 113 -5.17 -6.89 -13.60
N GLY A 114 -4.73 -8.15 -13.65
CA GLY A 114 -3.63 -8.62 -14.45
C GLY A 114 -3.94 -9.85 -15.31
N ALA A 115 -3.18 -10.01 -16.41
CA ALA A 115 -2.98 -11.29 -17.10
C ALA A 115 -1.48 -11.64 -16.99
N PRO A 116 -0.97 -12.84 -16.57
CA PRO A 116 0.48 -12.96 -16.44
C PRO A 116 1.05 -12.78 -17.84
N LEU A 117 2.13 -12.03 -17.95
CA LEU A 117 2.80 -11.87 -19.23
C LEU A 117 3.42 -13.23 -19.57
N GLY A 118 2.64 -14.06 -20.28
CA GLY A 118 2.88 -15.50 -20.42
C GLY A 118 4.26 -15.87 -20.96
N LYS A 119 4.62 -17.15 -20.83
CA LYS A 119 5.99 -17.71 -20.94
C LYS A 119 6.78 -17.43 -22.24
N GLY A 120 6.23 -16.70 -23.22
CA GLY A 120 6.98 -16.22 -24.38
C GLY A 120 8.08 -15.24 -24.00
N SER A 121 9.26 -15.37 -24.63
CA SER A 121 10.40 -14.48 -24.38
C SER A 121 10.08 -13.04 -24.76
N MET A 122 10.33 -12.12 -23.84
CA MET A 122 10.22 -10.68 -24.09
C MET A 122 11.45 -10.20 -24.88
N PRO A 123 11.31 -9.23 -25.81
CA PRO A 123 12.45 -8.56 -26.44
C PRO A 123 13.45 -8.05 -25.38
N PRO A 124 14.78 -8.20 -25.56
CA PRO A 124 15.76 -7.88 -24.51
C PRO A 124 15.73 -6.43 -24.02
N GLU A 125 15.28 -5.49 -24.85
CA GLU A 125 15.07 -4.09 -24.45
C GLU A 125 13.88 -3.93 -23.51
N LEU A 126 12.71 -4.44 -23.89
CA LEU A 126 11.52 -4.45 -23.02
C LEU A 126 11.79 -5.20 -21.71
N ALA A 127 12.57 -6.28 -21.74
CA ALA A 127 12.98 -7.00 -20.52
C ALA A 127 13.79 -6.11 -19.56
N ARG A 128 14.65 -5.23 -20.09
CA ARG A 128 15.38 -4.23 -19.29
C ARG A 128 14.46 -3.11 -18.79
N LYS A 129 13.57 -2.59 -19.63
CA LYS A 129 12.55 -1.59 -19.21
C LYS A 129 11.69 -2.13 -18.07
N TRP A 130 11.20 -3.37 -18.20
CA TRP A 130 10.37 -4.05 -17.19
C TRP A 130 11.11 -4.32 -15.89
N ALA A 131 12.38 -4.76 -15.97
CA ALA A 131 13.21 -4.94 -14.79
C ALA A 131 13.43 -3.61 -14.04
N ARG A 132 13.70 -2.52 -14.78
CA ARG A 132 13.86 -1.17 -14.23
C ARG A 132 12.59 -0.64 -13.58
N ALA A 133 11.45 -0.65 -14.28
CA ALA A 133 10.19 -0.13 -13.75
C ALA A 133 9.71 -0.88 -12.49
N LYS A 134 9.94 -2.20 -12.41
CA LYS A 134 9.69 -2.97 -11.17
C LYS A 134 10.66 -2.63 -10.03
N ALA A 135 11.92 -2.35 -10.34
CA ALA A 135 12.92 -1.99 -9.34
C ALA A 135 12.58 -0.61 -8.75
N GLU A 136 12.28 0.36 -9.61
CA GLU A 136 11.78 1.69 -9.21
C GLU A 136 10.55 1.57 -8.32
N LEU A 137 9.49 0.86 -8.75
CA LEU A 137 8.29 0.71 -7.92
C LEU A 137 8.58 0.04 -6.55
N CYS A 138 9.58 -0.84 -6.47
CA CYS A 138 9.99 -1.45 -5.20
C CYS A 138 10.77 -0.46 -4.30
N GLU A 139 11.52 0.47 -4.90
CA GLU A 139 12.26 1.55 -4.24
C GLU A 139 11.28 2.57 -3.67
N GLU A 140 10.43 3.19 -4.49
CA GLU A 140 9.49 4.23 -4.03
C GLU A 140 8.50 3.69 -2.96
N ILE A 141 8.09 2.41 -3.05
CA ILE A 141 7.24 1.78 -2.02
C ILE A 141 8.00 1.66 -0.68
N GLY A 142 9.30 1.35 -0.71
CA GLY A 142 10.13 1.29 0.48
C GLY A 142 10.25 2.65 1.16
N ASP A 143 10.52 3.70 0.38
CA ASP A 143 10.66 5.05 0.89
C ASP A 143 9.32 5.62 1.40
N LEU A 144 8.21 5.37 0.70
CA LEU A 144 6.87 5.70 1.19
C LEU A 144 6.51 4.94 2.48
N ILE A 145 6.96 3.70 2.68
CA ILE A 145 6.76 2.93 3.93
C ILE A 145 7.61 3.50 5.08
N MET A 146 8.79 4.06 4.81
CA MET A 146 9.65 4.67 5.81
C MET A 146 9.02 5.92 6.43
N GLN A 147 8.38 6.79 5.62
CA GLN A 147 7.78 8.04 6.10
C GLN A 147 6.76 7.91 7.26
N PRO A 148 5.77 7.00 7.24
CA PRO A 148 4.85 6.79 8.37
C PRO A 148 5.52 6.13 9.56
N VAL A 149 6.54 5.27 9.37
CA VAL A 149 7.34 4.71 10.47
C VAL A 149 8.13 5.82 11.19
N PHE A 150 8.76 6.73 10.44
CA PHE A 150 9.43 7.91 10.99
C PHE A 150 8.44 8.76 11.79
N GLN A 151 7.33 9.19 11.18
CA GLN A 151 6.36 10.05 11.84
C GLN A 151 5.74 9.40 13.08
N ALA A 152 5.45 8.10 13.07
CA ALA A 152 4.98 7.39 14.25
C ALA A 152 6.04 7.36 15.36
N LYS A 153 7.32 7.10 15.04
CA LYS A 153 8.41 7.15 16.03
C LYS A 153 8.68 8.56 16.58
N LEU A 154 8.35 9.61 15.84
CA LEU A 154 8.36 10.96 16.35
C LEU A 154 7.13 11.28 17.21
N ALA A 155 5.94 10.82 16.82
CA ALA A 155 4.70 10.93 17.60
C ALA A 155 4.80 10.21 18.95
N GLU A 156 5.46 9.05 19.00
CA GLU A 156 5.81 8.32 20.22
C GLU A 156 6.64 9.19 21.17
N LYS A 157 7.70 9.83 20.66
CA LYS A 157 8.58 10.72 21.44
C LYS A 157 7.88 11.99 21.94
N LEU A 158 6.84 12.44 21.24
CA LEU A 158 6.00 13.58 21.62
C LEU A 158 4.84 13.19 22.57
N GLY A 159 4.64 11.90 22.84
CA GLY A 159 3.56 11.39 23.69
C GLY A 159 2.17 11.46 23.06
N TYR A 160 2.08 11.40 21.72
CA TYR A 160 0.80 11.48 21.01
C TYR A 160 0.14 10.11 20.80
N PHE A 161 0.85 9.18 20.15
CA PHE A 161 0.40 7.81 19.88
C PHE A 161 1.59 6.93 19.47
N THR A 162 1.39 5.62 19.47
CA THR A 162 2.37 4.61 19.03
C THR A 162 2.08 4.06 17.63
N LEU A 163 3.12 3.56 16.96
CA LEU A 163 2.97 2.82 15.70
C LEU A 163 2.06 1.60 15.86
N VAL A 164 2.06 0.97 17.05
CA VAL A 164 1.17 -0.15 17.40
C VAL A 164 -0.29 0.30 17.43
N GLU A 165 -0.62 1.42 18.08
CA GLU A 165 -1.98 1.97 18.11
C GLU A 165 -2.48 2.37 16.71
N ALA A 166 -1.60 2.91 15.87
CA ALA A 166 -1.94 3.23 14.48
C ALA A 166 -2.26 1.97 13.66
N ILE A 167 -1.42 0.92 13.76
CA ILE A 167 -1.59 -0.35 13.03
C ILE A 167 -2.83 -1.11 13.54
N ASP A 168 -3.01 -1.23 14.86
CA ASP A 168 -4.19 -1.88 15.46
C ASP A 168 -5.49 -1.11 15.14
N GLY A 169 -5.41 0.23 15.15
CA GLY A 169 -6.52 1.11 14.75
C GLY A 169 -7.01 0.86 13.32
N ILE A 170 -6.11 0.70 12.35
CA ILE A 170 -6.51 0.33 10.99
C ILE A 170 -6.92 -1.15 10.89
N TYR A 171 -6.20 -2.08 11.53
CA TYR A 171 -6.53 -3.50 11.53
C TYR A 171 -7.97 -3.75 12.00
N ARG A 172 -8.35 -3.23 13.18
CA ARG A 172 -9.72 -3.35 13.72
C ARG A 172 -10.76 -2.65 12.84
N LYS A 173 -10.42 -1.52 12.22
CA LYS A 173 -11.30 -0.81 11.28
C LYS A 173 -11.57 -1.65 10.03
N LEU A 174 -10.54 -2.28 9.46
CA LEU A 174 -10.69 -3.16 8.30
C LEU A 174 -11.46 -4.43 8.66
N VAL A 175 -11.13 -5.12 9.76
CA VAL A 175 -11.89 -6.31 10.20
C VAL A 175 -13.38 -5.99 10.37
N ARG A 176 -13.71 -4.87 11.06
CA ARG A 176 -15.11 -4.44 11.27
C ARG A 176 -15.84 -4.08 9.97
N ARG A 177 -15.15 -3.48 8.99
CA ARG A 177 -15.74 -3.07 7.70
C ARG A 177 -15.81 -4.18 6.65
N HIS A 178 -15.28 -5.37 6.93
CA HIS A 178 -15.48 -6.58 6.12
C HIS A 178 -16.23 -7.68 6.89
N PRO A 179 -17.49 -7.45 7.33
CA PRO A 179 -18.28 -8.47 8.02
C PRO A 179 -18.63 -9.66 7.12
N HIS A 180 -18.43 -9.56 5.81
CA HIS A 180 -18.55 -10.66 4.84
C HIS A 180 -17.30 -11.56 4.77
N VAL A 181 -16.17 -11.13 5.35
CA VAL A 181 -14.95 -11.95 5.49
C VAL A 181 -14.77 -12.45 6.93
N PHE A 182 -15.07 -11.60 7.93
CA PHE A 182 -14.77 -11.84 9.35
C PHE A 182 -16.02 -12.01 10.24
N GLY A 183 -17.21 -12.15 9.65
CA GLY A 183 -18.48 -12.33 10.36
C GLY A 183 -19.51 -13.07 9.51
N ASP A 184 -20.79 -12.90 9.84
CA ASP A 184 -21.90 -13.66 9.23
C ASP A 184 -22.57 -12.94 8.03
N ALA A 185 -22.09 -11.77 7.62
CA ALA A 185 -22.68 -11.06 6.48
C ALA A 185 -22.33 -11.74 5.15
N ARG A 186 -23.03 -11.37 4.08
CA ARG A 186 -22.68 -11.75 2.71
C ARG A 186 -22.59 -10.51 1.83
N ALA A 187 -21.65 -10.56 0.92
CA ALA A 187 -21.49 -9.65 -0.20
C ALA A 187 -20.80 -10.48 -1.29
N ASP A 188 -21.53 -10.82 -2.34
CA ASP A 188 -21.08 -11.68 -3.43
C ASP A 188 -20.56 -10.82 -4.62
N THR A 189 -20.77 -9.51 -4.59
CA THR A 189 -20.27 -8.54 -5.59
C THR A 189 -19.52 -7.35 -4.99
N PRO A 190 -18.60 -6.70 -5.73
CA PRO A 190 -17.94 -5.47 -5.26
C PRO A 190 -18.89 -4.33 -4.91
N ASP A 191 -20.02 -4.19 -5.63
CA ASP A 191 -21.02 -3.16 -5.36
C ASP A 191 -21.71 -3.39 -4.01
N GLU A 192 -22.05 -4.64 -3.67
CA GLU A 192 -22.56 -5.03 -2.35
C GLU A 192 -21.54 -4.78 -1.22
N VAL A 193 -20.25 -5.00 -1.49
CA VAL A 193 -19.15 -4.67 -0.55
C VAL A 193 -19.10 -3.16 -0.30
N LEU A 194 -19.19 -2.34 -1.36
CA LEU A 194 -19.20 -0.87 -1.24
C LEU A 194 -20.43 -0.36 -0.49
N ASP A 195 -21.62 -0.90 -0.77
CA ASP A 195 -22.85 -0.54 -0.05
C ASP A 195 -22.78 -0.90 1.44
N SER A 196 -22.27 -2.09 1.76
CA SER A 196 -22.02 -2.52 3.15
C SER A 196 -21.03 -1.59 3.86
N TRP A 197 -19.91 -1.25 3.21
CA TRP A 197 -18.89 -0.35 3.74
C TRP A 197 -19.45 1.06 3.99
N ASN A 198 -20.23 1.59 3.04
CA ASN A 198 -20.87 2.89 3.13
C ASN A 198 -21.96 2.93 4.21
N ALA A 199 -22.64 1.82 4.49
CA ALA A 199 -23.54 1.69 5.64
C ALA A 199 -22.77 1.78 6.96
N ILE A 200 -21.71 0.98 7.13
CA ILE A 200 -20.89 0.96 8.35
C ILE A 200 -20.24 2.33 8.61
N LYS A 201 -19.71 3.00 7.57
CA LYS A 201 -19.14 4.36 7.65
C LYS A 201 -20.17 5.40 8.13
N ARG A 202 -21.44 5.29 7.72
CA ARG A 202 -22.52 6.18 8.18
C ARG A 202 -22.88 5.94 9.65
N GLU A 203 -22.97 4.68 10.08
CA GLU A 203 -23.25 4.38 11.48
C GLU A 203 -22.13 4.79 12.44
N GLU A 204 -20.88 4.68 12.00
CA GLU A 204 -19.70 5.16 12.77
C GLU A 204 -19.83 6.66 13.04
N LYS A 205 -20.03 7.48 12.00
CA LYS A 205 -20.24 8.94 12.16
C LYS A 205 -21.37 9.28 13.13
N ASN A 206 -22.51 8.62 12.99
CA ASN A 206 -23.67 8.85 13.87
C ASN A 206 -23.38 8.53 15.35
N ARG A 207 -22.47 7.58 15.63
CA ARG A 207 -22.05 7.23 17.01
C ARG A 207 -21.09 8.29 17.57
N ASP A 208 -20.17 8.78 16.76
CA ASP A 208 -19.19 9.79 17.18
C ASP A 208 -19.86 11.16 17.40
N GLU A 209 -20.80 11.55 16.54
CA GLU A 209 -21.60 12.78 16.69
C GLU A 209 -22.58 12.71 17.88
N GLY A 210 -23.16 11.54 18.15
CA GLY A 210 -24.08 11.30 19.26
C GLY A 210 -23.41 11.20 20.65
N GLY A 211 -22.08 11.15 20.72
CA GLY A 211 -21.31 11.10 21.96
C GLY A 211 -20.98 12.47 22.58
N LEU A 212 -21.37 13.57 21.93
CA LEU A 212 -21.03 14.95 22.30
C LEU A 212 -22.22 15.75 22.90
N SER A 213 -23.33 15.08 23.24
CA SER A 213 -24.56 15.68 23.81
C SER A 213 -24.70 15.50 25.32
#